data_AF-X1ST95-F1
#
_entry.id   AF-X1ST95-F1
#
_cell.length_a   1.000
_cell.length_b   1.000
_cell.length_c   1.000
_cell.angle_alpha   90.00
_cell.angle_beta   90.00
_cell.angle_gamma   90.00
#
_symmetry.space_group_name_H-M   'P 1'
#
loop_
_entity.id
_entity.type
_entity.pdbx_description
1 polymer ?
#
loop_
_entity_poly.entity_id
_entity_poly.type
_entity_poly.pdbx_seq_one_letter_code
_entity_poly.pdbx_strand_id
1 'polypeptide(L)'
;PRPDHTKALEEFAGSVTAPQTAIKAPPEQKTTPTTQPAEKSPEIEPQAAQRVHLTEPQPGGLSTEETVAYENREIAKNLVQVEKHYAQKLRINGKPCDCGTGRHLLFIEGGCENAISMVDNPDVYYRILEWCKEVGPKSTDESAKSGLYDEEYPTFSHQARDFGR
;
A
#
# COMPACT_ATOMS: atom_id res chain seq x y z
N PRO A 1 28.25 3.15 27.63
CA PRO A 1 28.56 2.11 26.63
C PRO A 1 27.31 1.79 25.80
N ARG A 2 27.36 2.02 24.48
CA ARG A 2 26.24 1.76 23.56
C ARG A 2 26.30 0.27 23.17
N PRO A 3 25.19 -0.48 23.19
CA PRO A 3 25.21 -1.88 22.78
C PRO A 3 25.58 -1.99 21.30
N ASP A 4 26.51 -2.88 20.98
CA ASP A 4 26.91 -3.18 19.61
C ASP A 4 25.98 -4.28 19.06
N HIS A 5 25.15 -3.90 18.09
CA HIS A 5 24.12 -4.76 17.49
C HIS A 5 24.62 -5.53 16.26
N THR A 6 25.90 -5.40 15.91
CA THR A 6 26.51 -6.10 14.75
C THR A 6 26.36 -7.61 14.85
N LYS A 7 26.50 -8.18 16.04
CA LYS A 7 26.40 -9.63 16.26
C LYS A 7 24.99 -10.19 16.00
N ALA A 8 23.94 -9.41 16.32
CA ALA A 8 22.56 -9.83 16.10
C ALA A 8 22.17 -9.83 14.61
N LEU A 9 22.79 -8.96 13.81
CA LEU A 9 22.59 -8.90 12.35
C LEU A 9 23.28 -10.08 11.63
N GLU A 10 24.46 -10.48 12.10
CA GLU A 10 25.17 -11.65 11.54
C GLU A 10 24.44 -12.97 11.82
N GLU A 11 23.89 -13.13 13.03
CA GLU A 11 23.08 -14.31 13.40
C GLU A 11 21.79 -14.42 12.58
N PHE A 12 21.14 -13.29 12.28
CA PHE A 12 19.96 -13.27 11.41
C PHE A 12 20.31 -13.66 9.97
N ALA A 13 21.39 -13.09 9.41
CA ALA A 13 21.82 -13.41 8.04
C ALA A 13 22.19 -14.90 7.85
N GLY A 14 22.77 -15.54 8.88
CA GLY A 14 23.05 -16.97 8.87
C GLY A 14 21.80 -17.86 8.83
N SER A 15 20.68 -17.39 9.40
CA SER A 15 19.43 -18.16 9.49
C SER A 15 18.59 -18.16 8.21
N VAL A 16 18.81 -17.22 7.28
CA VAL A 16 17.95 -17.07 6.08
C VAL A 16 18.45 -17.87 4.87
N THR A 17 19.57 -18.58 5.00
CA THR A 17 20.13 -19.37 3.90
C THR A 17 19.61 -20.80 3.96
N ALA A 18 18.38 -21.01 3.49
CA ALA A 18 17.89 -22.35 3.19
C ALA A 18 18.54 -22.87 1.88
N PRO A 19 18.91 -24.15 1.81
CA PRO A 19 19.62 -24.72 0.66
C PRO A 19 18.75 -24.74 -0.59
N GLN A 20 19.35 -24.26 -1.70
CA GLN A 20 18.83 -24.47 -3.06
C GLN A 20 18.88 -25.96 -3.38
N THR A 21 17.74 -26.64 -3.30
CA THR A 21 17.56 -27.95 -3.92
C THR A 21 17.42 -27.75 -5.43
N ALA A 22 18.45 -28.19 -6.16
CA ALA A 22 18.44 -28.30 -7.61
C ALA A 22 17.27 -29.17 -8.07
N ILE A 23 16.28 -28.58 -8.74
CA ILE A 23 15.23 -29.32 -9.43
C ILE A 23 15.86 -29.93 -10.68
N LYS A 24 16.14 -31.22 -10.58
CA LYS A 24 16.60 -32.09 -11.66
C LYS A 24 15.46 -32.24 -12.68
N ALA A 25 15.68 -31.86 -13.94
CA ALA A 25 14.71 -32.03 -15.02
C ALA A 25 14.43 -33.52 -15.32
N PRO A 26 13.16 -33.97 -15.42
CA PRO A 26 12.81 -35.28 -15.98
C PRO A 26 12.69 -35.25 -17.51
N PRO A 27 12.88 -36.40 -18.20
CA PRO A 27 13.10 -36.48 -19.64
C PRO A 27 11.83 -36.26 -20.48
N GLU A 28 12.05 -35.76 -21.70
CA GLU A 28 11.05 -35.58 -22.76
C GLU A 28 10.31 -36.89 -23.05
N GLN A 29 9.00 -36.95 -22.77
CA GLN A 29 8.09 -37.93 -23.33
C GLN A 29 7.06 -37.23 -24.21
N LYS A 30 7.18 -37.48 -25.51
CA LYS A 30 6.24 -37.11 -26.57
C LYS A 30 4.94 -37.90 -26.36
N THR A 31 3.87 -37.24 -25.92
CA THR A 31 2.52 -37.80 -25.90
C THR A 31 1.55 -36.85 -26.61
N THR A 32 0.78 -37.43 -27.53
CA THR A 32 -0.25 -36.83 -28.38
C THR A 32 -1.34 -36.08 -27.60
N PRO A 33 -1.92 -34.99 -28.14
CA PRO A 33 -2.98 -34.25 -27.47
C PRO A 33 -4.33 -34.98 -27.62
N THR A 34 -4.78 -35.63 -26.54
CA THR A 34 -6.19 -36.00 -26.37
C THR A 34 -6.94 -34.79 -25.84
N THR A 35 -7.82 -34.24 -26.66
CA THR A 35 -8.73 -33.15 -26.28
C THR A 35 -9.75 -33.70 -25.29
N GLN A 36 -9.66 -33.29 -24.01
CA GLN A 36 -10.77 -33.43 -23.06
C GLN A 36 -11.59 -32.12 -23.06
N PRO A 37 -12.93 -32.20 -23.05
CA PRO A 37 -13.77 -31.02 -22.93
C PRO A 37 -13.57 -30.36 -21.56
N ALA A 38 -13.33 -29.05 -21.58
CA ALA A 38 -13.12 -28.23 -20.39
C ALA A 38 -14.29 -28.36 -19.41
N GLU A 39 -14.01 -28.94 -18.25
CA GLU A 39 -14.87 -28.88 -17.08
C GLU A 39 -14.96 -27.40 -16.67
N LYS A 40 -16.16 -26.81 -16.76
CA LYS A 40 -16.39 -25.42 -16.34
C LYS A 40 -15.93 -25.27 -14.89
N SER A 41 -14.94 -24.41 -14.67
CA SER A 41 -14.65 -23.92 -13.32
C SER A 41 -15.94 -23.36 -12.71
N PRO A 42 -16.25 -23.67 -11.44
CA PRO A 42 -17.39 -23.08 -10.78
C PRO A 42 -17.23 -21.56 -10.79
N GLU A 43 -18.28 -20.88 -11.24
CA GLU A 43 -18.38 -19.44 -11.23
C GLU A 43 -18.34 -18.98 -9.77
N ILE A 44 -17.22 -18.38 -9.36
CA ILE A 44 -17.07 -17.78 -8.05
C ILE A 44 -17.90 -16.50 -8.11
N GLU A 45 -19.11 -16.53 -7.57
CA GLU A 45 -19.89 -15.31 -7.37
C GLU A 45 -19.05 -14.32 -6.54
N PRO A 46 -18.98 -13.03 -6.93
CA PRO A 46 -18.33 -12.02 -6.13
C PRO A 46 -19.00 -11.99 -4.76
N GLN A 47 -18.33 -12.52 -3.73
CA GLN A 47 -18.81 -12.34 -2.37
C GLN A 47 -18.87 -10.83 -2.13
N ALA A 48 -20.07 -10.34 -1.83
CA ALA A 48 -20.24 -8.98 -1.35
C ALA A 48 -19.22 -8.74 -0.24
N ALA A 49 -18.40 -7.70 -0.39
CA ALA A 49 -17.32 -7.38 0.53
C ALA A 49 -17.86 -7.49 1.96
N GLN A 50 -17.37 -8.50 2.69
CA GLN A 50 -17.87 -8.82 4.02
C GLN A 50 -17.58 -7.60 4.90
N ARG A 51 -18.62 -6.83 5.25
CA ARG A 51 -18.48 -5.70 6.16
C ARG A 51 -18.06 -6.25 7.51
N VAL A 52 -16.83 -5.97 7.90
CA VAL A 52 -16.32 -6.29 9.23
C VAL A 52 -16.76 -5.15 10.14
N HIS A 53 -18.08 -5.02 10.37
CA HIS A 53 -18.45 -4.49 11.66
C HIS A 53 -17.89 -5.48 12.67
N LEU A 54 -16.95 -5.02 13.50
CA LEU A 54 -16.41 -5.85 14.55
C LEU A 54 -17.62 -6.29 15.37
N THR A 55 -17.96 -7.57 15.25
CA THR A 55 -18.81 -8.28 16.20
C THR A 55 -18.39 -7.82 17.60
N GLU A 56 -19.35 -7.49 18.46
CA GLU A 56 -19.19 -6.84 19.78
C GLU A 56 -17.74 -6.75 20.30
N PRO A 57 -17.24 -5.54 20.63
CA PRO A 57 -15.87 -5.36 21.09
C PRO A 57 -15.50 -6.41 22.13
N GLN A 58 -14.43 -7.16 21.86
CA GLN A 58 -13.86 -8.06 22.87
C GLN A 58 -13.59 -7.25 24.15
N PRO A 59 -13.74 -7.83 25.35
CA PRO A 59 -13.49 -7.09 26.59
C PRO A 59 -12.08 -6.44 26.57
N GLY A 60 -12.04 -5.10 26.54
CA GLY A 60 -10.80 -4.31 26.45
C GLY A 60 -10.31 -3.97 25.03
N GLY A 61 -11.05 -4.36 23.99
CA GLY A 61 -10.82 -3.97 22.60
C GLY A 61 -11.43 -2.61 22.26
N LEU A 62 -10.88 -1.94 21.25
CA LEU A 62 -11.45 -0.71 20.69
C LEU A 62 -12.73 -1.02 19.91
N SER A 63 -13.66 -0.09 19.93
CA SER A 63 -14.83 -0.11 19.05
C SER A 63 -14.45 0.07 17.57
N THR A 64 -15.35 -0.31 16.66
CA THR A 64 -15.18 -0.02 15.23
C THR A 64 -15.07 1.48 14.99
N GLU A 65 -15.85 2.29 15.70
CA GLU A 65 -15.84 3.75 15.59
C GLU A 65 -14.49 4.35 16.03
N GLU A 66 -13.92 3.87 17.14
CA GLU A 66 -12.59 4.30 17.61
C GLU A 66 -11.49 3.89 16.63
N THR A 67 -11.62 2.70 16.03
CA THR A 67 -10.66 2.20 15.03
C THR A 67 -10.73 3.05 13.76
N VAL A 68 -11.93 3.33 13.24
CA VAL A 68 -12.12 4.21 12.07
C VAL A 68 -11.64 5.63 12.35
N ALA A 69 -11.89 6.16 13.55
CA ALA A 69 -11.40 7.48 13.95
C ALA A 69 -9.86 7.54 13.99
N TYR A 70 -9.22 6.47 14.46
CA TYR A 70 -7.77 6.32 14.42
C TYR A 70 -7.26 6.31 12.98
N GLU A 71 -7.81 5.46 12.12
CA GLU A 71 -7.40 5.35 10.71
C GLU A 71 -7.56 6.68 9.98
N ASN A 72 -8.70 7.36 10.15
CA ASN A 72 -8.95 8.67 9.57
C ASN A 72 -7.90 9.71 10.01
N ARG A 73 -7.47 9.67 11.28
CA ARG A 73 -6.44 10.57 11.78
C ARG A 73 -5.07 10.26 11.16
N GLU A 74 -4.70 9.01 10.99
CA GLU A 74 -3.43 8.63 10.36
C GLU A 74 -3.41 8.91 8.86
N ILE A 75 -4.53 8.67 8.16
CA ILE A 75 -4.73 9.09 6.76
C ILE A 75 -4.57 10.61 6.63
N ALA A 76 -5.28 11.38 7.46
CA ALA A 76 -5.23 12.85 7.42
C ALA A 76 -3.80 13.40 7.67
N LYS A 77 -3.05 12.81 8.61
CA LYS A 77 -1.64 13.18 8.84
C LYS A 77 -0.79 12.97 7.59
N ASN A 78 -0.97 11.86 6.88
CA ASN A 78 -0.21 11.58 5.67
C ASN A 78 -0.64 12.46 4.49
N LEU A 79 -1.94 12.77 4.37
CA LEU A 79 -2.44 13.74 3.38
C LEU A 79 -1.82 15.14 3.59
N VAL A 80 -1.71 15.61 4.83
CA VAL A 80 -1.04 16.89 5.13
C VAL A 80 0.47 16.84 4.81
N GLN A 81 1.13 15.70 5.02
CA GLN A 81 2.55 15.57 4.65
C GLN A 81 2.73 15.58 3.12
N VAL A 82 1.91 14.83 2.40
CA VAL A 82 2.01 14.79 0.93
C VAL A 82 1.60 16.12 0.30
N GLU A 83 0.61 16.84 0.85
CA GLU A 83 0.27 18.22 0.47
C GLU A 83 1.51 19.12 0.50
N LYS A 84 2.22 19.14 1.63
CA LYS A 84 3.42 19.97 1.82
C LYS A 84 4.54 19.58 0.87
N HIS A 85 4.77 18.28 0.70
CA HIS A 85 5.83 17.80 -0.17
C HIS A 85 5.53 18.11 -1.64
N TYR A 86 4.29 17.94 -2.09
CA TYR A 86 3.86 18.33 -3.43
C TYR A 86 3.94 19.84 -3.66
N ALA A 87 3.59 20.67 -2.68
CA ALA A 87 3.78 22.12 -2.77
C ALA A 87 5.26 22.51 -2.97
N GLN A 88 6.17 21.68 -2.46
CA GLN A 88 7.62 21.81 -2.65
C GLN A 88 8.16 20.95 -3.80
N LYS A 89 7.29 20.47 -4.70
CA LYS A 89 7.66 19.63 -5.85
C LYS A 89 8.46 18.38 -5.44
N LEU A 90 8.05 17.72 -4.35
CA LEU A 90 8.75 16.59 -3.73
C LEU A 90 10.22 16.89 -3.40
N ARG A 91 10.53 18.13 -2.96
CA ARG A 91 11.87 18.53 -2.54
C ARG A 91 11.89 19.06 -1.12
N ILE A 92 12.78 18.53 -0.29
CA ILE A 92 13.01 19.01 1.07
C ILE A 92 14.35 19.73 1.08
N ASN A 93 14.35 21.02 1.44
CA ASN A 93 15.54 21.89 1.37
C ASN A 93 16.20 21.86 -0.03
N GLY A 94 15.39 21.84 -1.09
CA GLY A 94 15.85 21.81 -2.47
C GLY A 94 16.35 20.45 -2.97
N LYS A 95 16.37 19.41 -2.13
CA LYS A 95 16.78 18.05 -2.51
C LYS A 95 15.56 17.17 -2.78
N PRO A 96 15.54 16.38 -3.87
CA PRO A 96 14.47 15.40 -4.11
C PRO A 96 14.27 14.47 -2.92
N CYS A 97 13.02 14.26 -2.52
CA CYS A 97 12.64 13.33 -1.48
C CYS A 97 12.19 11.99 -2.07
N ASP A 98 12.42 10.91 -1.33
CA ASP A 98 12.09 9.52 -1.68
C ASP A 98 10.78 9.03 -1.03
N CYS A 99 10.07 9.92 -0.33
CA CYS A 99 8.96 9.58 0.54
C CYS A 99 7.57 9.63 -0.11
N GLY A 100 7.46 9.99 -1.40
CA GLY A 100 6.18 10.06 -2.12
C GLY A 100 5.45 8.71 -2.15
N THR A 101 5.77 7.87 -3.14
CA THR A 101 5.12 6.56 -3.32
C THR A 101 5.47 5.56 -2.22
N GLY A 102 6.75 5.45 -1.87
CA GLY A 102 7.24 4.42 -0.92
C GLY A 102 6.92 4.68 0.55
N ARG A 103 6.26 5.80 0.90
CA ARG A 103 5.91 6.12 2.28
C ARG A 103 4.53 6.76 2.39
N HIS A 104 4.36 8.01 1.96
CA HIS A 104 3.12 8.75 2.24
C HIS A 104 1.91 8.13 1.55
N LEU A 105 2.02 7.84 0.26
CA LEU A 105 0.91 7.23 -0.49
C LEU A 105 0.61 5.82 0.02
N LEU A 106 1.64 5.02 0.31
CA LEU A 106 1.46 3.67 0.89
C LEU A 106 0.69 3.69 2.22
N PHE A 107 0.99 4.63 3.13
CA PHE A 107 0.24 4.75 4.39
C PHE A 107 -1.21 5.21 4.17
N ILE A 108 -1.45 6.08 3.19
CA ILE A 108 -2.80 6.53 2.84
C ILE A 108 -3.60 5.35 2.28
N GLU A 109 -3.02 4.59 1.36
CA GLU A 109 -3.65 3.41 0.74
C GLU A 109 -4.02 2.36 1.80
N GLY A 110 -3.07 1.97 2.65
CA GLY A 110 -3.32 0.98 3.70
C GLY A 110 -4.39 1.43 4.70
N GLY A 111 -4.38 2.70 5.11
CA GLY A 111 -5.41 3.23 6.00
C GLY A 111 -6.80 3.24 5.36
N CYS A 112 -6.89 3.55 4.06
CA CYS A 112 -8.15 3.50 3.32
C CYS A 112 -8.68 2.07 3.22
N GLU A 113 -7.82 1.11 2.85
CA GLU A 113 -8.19 -0.31 2.75
C GLU A 113 -8.69 -0.88 4.09
N ASN A 114 -8.05 -0.51 5.20
CA ASN A 114 -8.52 -0.87 6.54
C ASN A 114 -9.93 -0.32 6.80
N ALA A 115 -10.15 0.98 6.53
CA ALA A 115 -11.39 1.68 6.86
C ALA A 115 -12.60 1.25 6.03
N ILE A 116 -12.42 0.87 4.76
CA ILE A 116 -13.51 0.58 3.81
C ILE A 116 -14.52 -0.44 4.35
N SER A 117 -14.05 -1.51 5.01
CA SER A 117 -14.91 -2.59 5.50
C SER A 117 -15.67 -2.25 6.77
N MET A 118 -15.32 -1.13 7.42
CA MET A 118 -15.79 -0.72 8.75
C MET A 118 -16.80 0.44 8.71
N VAL A 119 -17.03 1.06 7.54
CA VAL A 119 -17.92 2.21 7.38
C VAL A 119 -19.13 1.91 6.49
N ASP A 120 -20.20 2.66 6.68
CA ASP A 120 -21.39 2.56 5.82
C ASP A 120 -21.21 3.19 4.44
N ASN A 121 -20.47 4.30 4.39
CA ASN A 121 -20.18 5.05 3.16
C ASN A 121 -18.66 5.11 2.90
N PRO A 122 -18.12 4.17 2.10
CA PRO A 122 -16.70 4.10 1.79
C PRO A 122 -16.25 4.97 0.60
N ASP A 123 -17.14 5.78 -0.01
CA ASP A 123 -16.87 6.49 -1.27
C ASP A 123 -15.64 7.41 -1.19
N VAL A 124 -15.40 8.02 -0.04
CA VAL A 124 -14.23 8.89 0.16
C VAL A 124 -12.92 8.09 0.08
N TYR A 125 -12.86 6.90 0.67
CA TYR A 125 -11.67 6.05 0.66
C TYR A 125 -11.38 5.56 -0.77
N TYR A 126 -12.40 5.17 -1.52
CA TYR A 126 -12.20 4.78 -2.93
C TYR A 126 -11.71 5.93 -3.80
N ARG A 127 -12.19 7.16 -3.58
CA ARG A 127 -11.67 8.34 -4.29
C ARG A 127 -10.21 8.62 -3.95
N ILE A 128 -9.84 8.48 -2.67
CA ILE A 128 -8.44 8.65 -2.23
C ILE A 128 -7.56 7.57 -2.87
N LEU A 129 -8.01 6.30 -2.88
CA LEU A 129 -7.27 5.20 -3.50
C LEU A 129 -7.07 5.41 -5.00
N GLU A 130 -8.10 5.86 -5.72
CA GLU A 130 -7.97 6.15 -7.15
C GLU A 130 -7.00 7.30 -7.42
N TRP A 131 -7.04 8.33 -6.58
CA TRP A 131 -6.05 9.40 -6.62
C TRP A 131 -4.63 8.90 -6.35
N CYS A 132 -4.42 8.03 -5.34
CA CYS A 132 -3.11 7.43 -5.07
C CYS A 132 -2.57 6.66 -6.28
N LYS A 133 -3.42 5.90 -6.99
CA LYS A 133 -3.02 5.21 -8.23
C LYS A 133 -2.59 6.18 -9.34
N GLU A 134 -3.28 7.32 -9.47
CA GLU A 134 -2.95 8.33 -10.46
C GLU A 134 -1.59 8.99 -10.17
N VAL A 135 -1.36 9.40 -8.92
CA VAL A 135 -0.18 10.18 -8.54
C VAL A 135 1.03 9.31 -8.18
N GLY A 136 0.81 8.03 -7.83
CA GLY A 136 1.84 7.07 -7.43
C GLY A 136 2.98 6.92 -8.45
N PRO A 137 2.71 6.65 -9.73
CA PRO A 137 3.74 6.58 -10.77
C PRO A 137 4.50 7.90 -10.99
N LYS A 138 3.90 9.03 -10.60
CA LYS A 138 4.48 10.38 -10.74
C LYS A 138 5.23 10.83 -9.48
N SER A 139 5.18 10.06 -8.41
CA SER A 139 5.70 10.43 -7.08
C SER A 139 6.87 9.56 -6.63
N THR A 140 7.53 8.89 -7.58
CA THR A 140 8.72 8.08 -7.34
C THR A 140 9.96 8.95 -7.09
N ASP A 141 11.00 8.36 -6.53
CA ASP A 141 12.30 9.01 -6.33
C ASP A 141 12.89 9.49 -7.68
N GLU A 142 12.78 8.68 -8.74
CA GLU A 142 13.21 9.05 -10.09
C GLU A 142 12.42 10.23 -10.65
N SER A 143 11.11 10.28 -10.39
CA SER A 143 10.24 11.38 -10.79
C SER A 143 10.61 12.68 -10.09
N ALA A 144 10.85 12.62 -8.77
CA ALA A 144 11.30 13.78 -7.99
C ALA A 144 12.68 14.27 -8.43
N LYS A 145 13.63 13.36 -8.72
CA LYS A 145 14.97 13.68 -9.22
C LYS A 145 14.97 14.28 -10.62
N SER A 146 14.15 13.75 -11.52
CA SER A 146 14.06 14.24 -12.90
C SER A 146 13.30 15.56 -13.02
N GLY A 147 12.40 15.85 -12.08
CA GLY A 147 11.53 17.02 -12.13
C GLY A 147 10.48 16.94 -13.24
N LEU A 148 10.25 15.75 -13.81
CA LEU A 148 9.35 15.53 -14.96
C LEU A 148 7.92 16.05 -14.70
N TYR A 149 7.45 15.96 -13.46
CA TYR A 149 6.09 16.31 -13.06
C TYR A 149 6.03 17.55 -12.14
N ASP A 150 7.07 18.38 -12.15
CA ASP A 150 7.20 19.55 -11.27
C ASP A 150 6.04 20.55 -11.40
N GLU A 151 5.40 20.63 -12.56
CA GLU A 151 4.25 21.50 -12.82
C GLU A 151 2.90 20.87 -12.41
N GLU A 152 2.85 19.55 -12.23
CA GLU A 152 1.63 18.85 -11.79
C GLU A 152 1.52 18.81 -10.25
N TYR A 153 2.65 18.75 -9.54
CA TYR A 153 2.65 18.62 -8.08
C TYR A 153 1.84 19.71 -7.34
N PRO A 154 1.84 21.00 -7.72
CA PRO A 154 0.97 21.97 -7.06
C PRO A 154 -0.53 21.61 -7.12
N THR A 155 -0.99 20.97 -8.19
CA THR A 155 -2.36 20.47 -8.29
C THR A 155 -2.60 19.30 -7.34
N PHE A 156 -1.67 18.35 -7.27
CA PHE A 156 -1.76 17.21 -6.34
C PHE A 156 -1.72 17.66 -4.88
N SER A 157 -1.00 18.74 -4.58
CA SER A 157 -1.00 19.38 -3.27
C SER A 157 -2.41 19.85 -2.87
N HIS A 158 -3.10 20.56 -3.78
CA HIS A 158 -4.47 21.00 -3.53
C HIS A 158 -5.45 19.83 -3.37
N GLN A 159 -5.33 18.79 -4.20
CA GLN A 159 -6.16 17.59 -4.09
C GLN A 159 -5.96 16.89 -2.73
N ALA A 160 -4.72 16.72 -2.29
CA ALA A 160 -4.41 16.12 -0.98
C ALA A 160 -5.02 16.92 0.17
N ARG A 161 -4.96 18.26 0.09
CA ARG A 161 -5.60 19.16 1.05
C ARG A 161 -7.12 19.00 1.08
N ASP A 162 -7.75 18.86 -0.08
CA ASP A 162 -9.20 18.77 -0.22
C ASP A 162 -9.74 17.43 0.30
N PHE A 163 -8.94 16.34 0.26
CA PHE A 163 -9.28 15.09 0.94
C PHE A 163 -9.17 15.16 2.47
N GLY A 164 -8.33 16.04 3.00
CA GLY A 164 -8.10 16.21 4.43
C GLY A 164 -9.11 17.13 5.14
N ARG A 165 -10.11 17.65 4.43
CA ARG A 165 -11.14 18.58 4.92
C ARG A 165 -12.52 17.93 4.90
#